data_AF-A0A934HUH1-F1
#
_entry.id   AF-A0A934HUH1-F1
#
_cell.length_a   1.000
_cell.length_b   1.000
_cell.length_c   1.000
_cell.angle_alpha   90.00
_cell.angle_beta   90.00
_cell.angle_gamma   90.00
#
_symmetry.space_group_name_H-M   'P 1'
#
loop_
_entity.id
_entity.type
_entity.pdbx_description
1 polymer ?
#
loop_
_entity_poly.entity_id
_entity_poly.type
_entity_poly.pdbx_seq_one_letter_code
_entity_poly.pdbx_strand_id
1 'polypeptide(L)'
;MGKYDNLYLLIQDVEGLMDSMLISGFNVVNTGLLDTMTEIYENCERVGLSFAAETIKEIIQAQEKKRHDINYNYKEIMSNYFLLNNYIQIIKSKLELEKAKRDMELSK
;
A
#
# COMPACT_ATOMS: atom_id res chain seq x y z
N MET A 1 13.54 -17.07 -8.93
CA MET A 1 12.53 -16.11 -8.48
C MET A 1 11.22 -16.51 -9.12
N GLY A 2 10.26 -16.97 -8.33
CA GLY A 2 8.93 -17.35 -8.79
C GLY A 2 8.14 -16.15 -9.30
N LYS A 3 7.15 -16.41 -10.16
CA LYS A 3 6.29 -15.39 -10.79
C LYS A 3 5.65 -14.40 -9.80
N TYR A 4 5.51 -14.80 -8.53
CA TYR A 4 4.80 -14.03 -7.50
C TYR A 4 5.73 -13.41 -6.45
N ASP A 5 7.03 -13.71 -6.45
CA ASP A 5 7.95 -13.23 -5.41
C ASP A 5 8.03 -11.70 -5.41
N ASN A 6 8.02 -11.09 -6.60
CA ASN A 6 8.00 -9.63 -6.75
C ASN A 6 6.70 -9.00 -6.23
N LEU A 7 5.57 -9.70 -6.35
CA LEU A 7 4.29 -9.19 -5.86
C LEU A 7 4.19 -9.31 -4.33
N TYR A 8 4.77 -10.35 -3.74
CA TYR A 8 4.90 -10.47 -2.29
C TYR A 8 5.76 -9.36 -1.69
N LEU A 9 6.91 -9.07 -2.30
CA LEU A 9 7.77 -7.97 -1.86
C LEU A 9 7.02 -6.63 -1.91
N LEU A 10 6.35 -6.35 -3.03
CA LEU A 10 5.56 -5.12 -3.16
C LEU A 10 4.44 -5.02 -2.10
N ILE A 11 3.77 -6.12 -1.79
CA ILE A 11 2.76 -6.13 -0.72
C ILE A 11 3.38 -5.81 0.63
N GLN A 12 4.57 -6.36 0.93
CA GLN A 12 5.30 -6.05 2.16
C GLN A 12 5.71 -4.58 2.21
N ASP A 13 6.13 -4.00 1.09
CA ASP A 13 6.46 -2.57 1.01
C ASP A 13 5.23 -1.70 1.29
N VAL A 14 4.07 -2.06 0.74
CA VAL A 14 2.80 -1.37 1.05
C VAL A 14 2.43 -1.52 2.52
N GLU A 15 2.55 -2.71 3.11
CA GLU A 15 2.29 -2.93 4.54
C GLU A 15 3.24 -2.07 5.41
N GLY A 16 4.53 -1.99 5.08
CA GLY A 16 5.50 -1.17 5.78
C GLY A 16 5.23 0.34 5.67
N LEU A 17 4.76 0.80 4.51
CA LEU A 17 4.28 2.17 4.32
C LEU A 17 3.09 2.46 5.25
N MET A 18 2.12 1.54 5.30
CA MET A 18 0.93 1.68 6.13
C MET A 18 1.27 1.75 7.61
N ASP A 19 2.15 0.89 8.10
CA ASP A 19 2.63 0.94 9.49
C ASP A 19 3.29 2.28 9.80
N SER A 20 4.12 2.78 8.89
CA SER A 20 4.78 4.09 9.02
C SER A 20 3.77 5.24 9.12
N MET A 21 2.70 5.20 8.29
CA MET A 21 1.61 6.17 8.36
C MET A 21 0.88 6.13 9.70
N LEU A 22 0.56 4.93 10.19
CA LEU A 22 -0.15 4.74 11.46
C LEU A 22 0.69 5.23 12.65
N ILE A 23 1.99 4.89 12.70
CA ILE A 23 2.92 5.33 13.75
C ILE A 23 3.04 6.86 13.77
N SER A 24 3.02 7.50 12.59
CA SER A 24 3.05 8.97 12.47
C SER A 24 1.74 9.66 12.89
N GLY A 25 0.69 8.89 13.19
CA GLY A 25 -0.66 9.40 13.47
C GLY A 25 -1.25 10.16 12.28
N PHE A 26 -0.87 9.79 11.05
CA PHE A 26 -1.24 10.45 9.78
C PHE A 26 -0.86 11.93 9.69
N ASN A 27 -0.11 12.44 10.68
CA ASN A 27 0.06 13.87 10.87
C ASN A 27 1.43 14.39 10.41
N VAL A 28 2.41 13.52 10.21
CA VAL A 28 3.76 13.93 9.84
C VAL A 28 3.97 13.75 8.35
N VAL A 29 4.12 14.86 7.62
CA VAL A 29 4.48 14.87 6.19
C VAL A 29 5.99 15.07 6.07
N ASN A 30 6.77 14.01 6.30
CA ASN A 30 8.19 14.05 5.98
C ASN A 30 8.37 13.81 4.46
N THR A 31 9.27 14.56 3.81
CA THR A 31 9.61 14.38 2.38
C THR A 31 10.01 12.94 2.07
N GLY A 32 10.77 12.29 2.96
CA GLY A 32 11.16 10.88 2.75
C GLY A 32 9.98 9.91 2.68
N LEU A 33 8.88 10.19 3.40
CA LEU A 33 7.67 9.36 3.34
C LEU A 33 6.94 9.55 2.01
N LEU A 34 6.89 10.78 1.47
CA LEU A 34 6.27 11.07 0.17
C LEU A 34 7.04 10.40 -0.98
N ASP A 35 8.37 10.40 -0.91
CA ASP A 35 9.21 9.73 -1.90
C ASP A 35 8.94 8.22 -1.90
N THR A 36 8.89 7.59 -0.72
CA THR A 36 8.53 6.16 -0.57
C THR A 36 7.11 5.88 -1.07
N MET A 37 6.13 6.73 -0.75
CA MET A 37 4.77 6.57 -1.27
C MET A 37 4.74 6.62 -2.80
N THR A 38 5.52 7.51 -3.41
CA THR A 38 5.58 7.67 -4.86
C THR A 38 6.20 6.43 -5.53
N GLU A 39 7.29 5.91 -4.98
CA GLU A 39 7.92 4.68 -5.48
C GLU A 39 6.95 3.48 -5.40
N ILE A 40 6.26 3.31 -4.27
CA ILE A 40 5.31 2.22 -4.08
C ILE A 40 4.12 2.38 -5.03
N TYR A 41 3.61 3.61 -5.21
CA TYR A 41 2.56 3.93 -6.17
C TYR A 41 2.93 3.47 -7.60
N GLU A 42 4.10 3.87 -8.10
CA GLU A 42 4.57 3.51 -9.44
C GLU A 42 4.74 1.98 -9.59
N ASN A 43 5.24 1.33 -8.54
CA ASN A 43 5.35 -0.13 -8.52
C ASN A 43 3.99 -0.82 -8.56
N CYS A 44 2.99 -0.32 -7.83
CA CYS A 44 1.62 -0.81 -7.88
C CYS A 44 1.00 -0.67 -9.28
N GLU A 45 1.19 0.48 -9.95
CA GLU A 45 0.71 0.66 -11.34
C GLU A 45 1.36 -0.36 -12.29
N ARG A 46 2.68 -0.52 -12.20
CA ARG A 46 3.45 -1.41 -13.10
C ARG A 46 2.99 -2.87 -13.04
N VAL A 47 2.52 -3.34 -11.89
CA VAL A 47 2.07 -4.73 -11.71
C VAL A 47 0.55 -4.90 -11.77
N GLY A 48 -0.20 -3.83 -12.07
CA GLY A 48 -1.65 -3.87 -12.22
C GLY A 48 -2.45 -3.84 -10.91
N LEU A 49 -1.86 -3.38 -9.81
CA LEU A 49 -2.56 -3.11 -8.55
C LEU A 49 -3.18 -1.71 -8.56
N SER A 50 -4.03 -1.43 -9.56
CA SER A 50 -4.56 -0.06 -9.83
C SER A 50 -5.28 0.55 -8.63
N PHE A 51 -6.06 -0.22 -7.87
CA PHE A 51 -6.75 0.28 -6.68
C PHE A 51 -5.75 0.75 -5.60
N ALA A 52 -4.68 -0.01 -5.36
CA ALA A 52 -3.65 0.40 -4.40
C ALA A 52 -2.93 1.66 -4.90
N ALA A 53 -2.58 1.71 -6.19
CA ALA A 53 -1.93 2.87 -6.78
C ALA A 53 -2.79 4.14 -6.65
N GLU A 54 -4.06 4.08 -7.04
CA GLU A 54 -5.01 5.20 -6.93
C GLU A 54 -5.16 5.65 -5.47
N THR A 55 -5.36 4.71 -4.54
CA THR A 55 -5.53 5.03 -3.12
C THR A 55 -4.27 5.68 -2.53
N ILE A 56 -3.07 5.21 -2.87
CA ILE A 56 -1.81 5.82 -2.44
C ILE A 56 -1.65 7.22 -3.02
N LYS A 57 -2.01 7.42 -4.29
CA LYS A 57 -1.98 8.74 -4.93
C LYS A 57 -2.92 9.73 -4.25
N GLU A 58 -4.12 9.31 -3.87
CA GLU A 58 -5.04 10.14 -3.10
C GLU A 58 -4.47 10.52 -1.72
N ILE A 59 -3.81 9.57 -1.05
CA ILE A 59 -3.10 9.83 0.23
C ILE A 59 -1.98 10.87 0.03
N ILE A 60 -1.16 10.75 -1.02
CA ILE A 60 -0.11 11.72 -1.35
C ILE A 60 -0.73 13.11 -1.53
N GLN A 61 -1.77 13.22 -2.37
CA GLN A 61 -2.44 14.50 -2.64
C GLN A 61 -3.04 15.13 -1.38
N ALA A 62 -3.63 14.31 -0.49
CA ALA A 62 -4.15 14.80 0.78
C ALA A 62 -3.01 15.30 1.70
N GLN A 63 -1.88 14.60 1.76
CA GLN A 63 -0.71 15.05 2.53
C GLN A 63 -0.05 16.31 1.95
N GLU A 64 -0.04 16.49 0.64
CA GLU A 64 0.45 17.72 0.01
C GLU A 64 -0.46 18.91 0.33
N LYS A 65 -1.79 18.74 0.24
CA LYS A 65 -2.76 19.78 0.65
C LYS A 65 -2.56 20.22 2.09
N LYS A 66 -2.23 19.29 2.99
CA LYS A 66 -1.91 19.60 4.39
C LYS A 66 -0.81 20.64 4.55
N ARG A 67 0.22 20.64 3.69
CA ARG A 67 1.33 21.61 3.80
C ARG A 67 0.86 23.06 3.65
N HIS A 68 -0.31 23.27 3.06
CA HIS A 68 -0.86 24.57 2.74
C HIS A 68 -2.15 24.90 3.50
N ASP A 69 -2.71 23.96 4.28
CA ASP A 69 -3.99 24.12 4.99
C ASP A 69 -3.89 23.73 6.48
N ILE A 70 -4.12 24.72 7.35
CA ILE A 70 -4.16 24.55 8.82
C ILE A 70 -5.39 23.75 9.29
N ASN A 71 -6.48 23.72 8.51
CA ASN A 71 -7.72 22.99 8.85
C ASN A 71 -7.75 21.55 8.30
N TYR A 72 -6.58 20.99 8.02
CA TYR A 72 -6.42 19.67 7.45
C TYR A 72 -7.23 18.58 8.17
N ASN A 73 -8.06 17.87 7.39
CA ASN A 73 -8.92 16.80 7.88
C ASN A 73 -8.30 15.42 7.63
N TYR A 74 -7.74 14.83 8.68
CA TYR A 74 -7.12 13.50 8.63
C TYR A 74 -8.12 12.35 8.34
N LYS A 75 -9.44 12.59 8.41
CA LYS A 75 -10.46 11.55 8.17
C LYS A 75 -10.40 10.99 6.76
N GLU A 76 -10.09 11.81 5.77
CA GLU A 76 -9.96 11.37 4.38
C GLU A 76 -8.81 10.37 4.22
N ILE A 77 -7.64 10.69 4.79
CA ILE A 77 -6.50 9.77 4.81
C ILE A 77 -6.80 8.50 5.60
N MET A 78 -7.46 8.60 6.76
CA MET A 78 -7.84 7.41 7.52
C MET A 78 -8.77 6.50 6.73
N SER A 79 -9.75 7.06 6.01
CA SER A 79 -10.65 6.27 5.15
C SER A 79 -9.87 5.53 4.07
N ASN A 80 -8.98 6.23 3.36
CA ASN A 80 -8.15 5.65 2.31
C ASN A 80 -7.17 4.61 2.85
N TYR A 81 -6.61 4.85 4.04
CA TYR A 81 -5.79 3.90 4.75
C TYR A 81 -6.53 2.59 5.01
N PHE A 82 -7.75 2.63 5.56
CA PHE A 82 -8.50 1.40 5.84
C PHE A 82 -8.93 0.67 4.56
N LEU A 83 -9.28 1.41 3.52
CA LEU A 83 -9.58 0.84 2.21
C LEU A 83 -8.37 0.12 1.61
N LEU A 84 -7.20 0.76 1.64
CA LEU A 84 -5.95 0.16 1.20
C LEU A 84 -5.61 -1.08 2.03
N ASN A 85 -5.77 -1.01 3.36
CA ASN A 85 -5.49 -2.13 4.25
C ASN A 85 -6.30 -3.37 3.87
N ASN A 86 -7.62 -3.19 3.73
CA ASN A 86 -8.53 -4.28 3.40
C ASN A 86 -8.20 -4.88 2.04
N TYR A 87 -7.89 -4.03 1.06
CA TYR A 87 -7.48 -4.47 -0.27
C TYR A 87 -6.21 -5.33 -0.24
N ILE A 88 -5.17 -4.86 0.48
CA ILE A 88 -3.90 -5.56 0.60
C ILE A 88 -4.07 -6.89 1.33
N GLN A 89 -4.86 -6.94 2.41
CA GLN A 89 -5.15 -8.20 3.11
C GLN A 89 -5.84 -9.21 2.19
N ILE A 90 -6.80 -8.79 1.36
CA ILE A 90 -7.47 -9.67 0.39
C ILE A 90 -6.49 -10.24 -0.62
N ILE A 91 -5.58 -9.42 -1.16
CA ILE A 91 -4.58 -9.89 -2.14
C ILE A 91 -3.63 -10.88 -1.49
N LYS A 92 -3.14 -10.57 -0.30
CA LYS A 92 -2.22 -11.43 0.45
C LYS A 92 -2.83 -12.80 0.70
N SER A 93 -4.07 -12.86 1.18
CA SER A 93 -4.80 -14.12 1.35
C SER A 93 -4.94 -14.90 0.04
N LYS A 94 -5.24 -14.22 -1.09
CA LYS A 94 -5.30 -14.89 -2.40
C LYS A 94 -3.95 -15.47 -2.82
N LEU A 95 -2.86 -14.74 -2.60
CA LEU A 95 -1.52 -15.22 -2.95
C LEU A 95 -1.11 -16.42 -2.10
N GLU A 96 -1.41 -16.40 -0.81
CA GLU A 96 -1.15 -17.51 0.10
C GLU A 96 -1.91 -18.78 -0.31
N LEU A 97 -3.16 -18.65 -0.75
CA LEU A 97 -3.94 -19.75 -1.30
C LEU A 97 -3.32 -20.31 -2.59
N GLU A 98 -2.90 -19.44 -3.52
CA GLU A 98 -2.23 -19.85 -4.76
C GLU A 98 -0.86 -20.50 -4.52
N LYS A 99 -0.16 -20.09 -3.46
CA LYS A 99 1.08 -20.73 -3.01
C LYS A 99 0.80 -22.12 -2.46
N ALA A 100 -0.14 -22.24 -1.51
CA ALA A 100 -0.52 -23.51 -0.90
C ALA A 100 -0.99 -24.52 -1.95
N LYS A 101 -1.80 -24.09 -2.93
CA LYS A 101 -2.25 -24.94 -4.02
C LYS A 101 -1.08 -25.52 -4.84
N ARG A 102 -0.10 -24.70 -5.18
CA ARG A 102 1.10 -25.14 -5.92
C ARG A 102 1.95 -26.11 -5.10
N ASP A 103 2.13 -25.84 -3.81
CA ASP A 103 2.90 -26.72 -2.93
C ASP A 103 2.23 -28.10 -2.79
N MET A 104 0.89 -28.15 -2.77
CA MET A 104 0.11 -29.40 -2.79
C MET A 104 0.21 -30.15 -4.13
N GLU A 105 0.28 -29.45 -5.25
CA GLU A 105 0.46 -30.05 -6.59
C GLU A 105 1.88 -30.63 -6.77
N LEU A 106 2.90 -29.98 -6.22
CA LEU A 106 4.30 -30.43 -6.26
C LEU A 106 4.60 -31.59 -5.29
N SER A 107 3.75 -31.80 -4.29
CA SER A 107 3.87 -32.88 -3.31
C SER A 107 3.20 -34.20 -3.74
N LYS A 108 2.63 -34.24 -4.95
CA LYS A 108 2.03 -35.43 -5.58
C LYS A 108 2.97 -36.04 -6.61
#